data_AF-A0A183U4C2-F1
#
_entry.id   AF-A0A183U4C2-F1
#
_cell.length_a   1.000
_cell.length_b   1.000
_cell.length_c   1.000
_cell.angle_alpha   90.00
_cell.angle_beta   90.00
_cell.angle_gamma   90.00
#
_symmetry.space_group_name_H-M   'P 1'
#
loop_
_entity.id
_entity.type
_entity.pdbx_description
1 polymer ?
#
loop_
_entity_poly.entity_id
_entity_poly.type
_entity_poly.pdbx_seq_one_letter_code
_entity_poly.pdbx_strand_id
1 'polypeptide(L)'
;LDAYPSDASKQMRDVLDTWPAANRRTIAYFLEHLARVAQHAEINSMDVRNLAKVWWPTLFRPNFDSFESMAVFVTRLEMATQLLIRGADQQES
;
A
#
# COMPACT_ATOMS: atom_id res chain seq x y z
N LEU A 1 -10.88 -14.52 5.50
CA LEU A 1 -9.73 -14.76 4.59
C LEU A 1 -8.52 -13.95 5.07
N ASP A 2 -8.34 -13.79 6.39
CA ASP A 2 -7.73 -12.57 6.92
C ASP A 2 -6.73 -12.89 8.03
N ALA A 3 -5.47 -13.05 7.63
CA ALA A 3 -4.28 -12.76 8.42
C ALA A 3 -3.09 -12.86 7.48
N TYR A 4 -2.69 -11.73 6.88
CA TYR A 4 -1.39 -11.68 6.23
C TYR A 4 -0.30 -11.85 7.29
N PRO A 5 0.80 -12.57 6.98
CA PRO A 5 1.83 -12.82 7.97
C PRO A 5 2.38 -11.50 8.49
N SER A 6 2.37 -11.31 9.80
CA SER A 6 2.89 -10.14 10.51
C SER A 6 4.30 -9.75 10.06
N ASP A 7 5.09 -10.73 9.63
CA ASP A 7 6.44 -10.58 9.10
C ASP A 7 6.52 -9.69 7.86
N ALA A 8 5.60 -9.81 6.90
CA ALA A 8 5.63 -9.02 5.67
C ALA A 8 5.38 -7.53 5.96
N SER A 9 4.46 -7.23 6.88
CA SER A 9 4.18 -5.87 7.31
C SER A 9 5.35 -5.26 8.08
N LYS A 10 6.03 -6.06 8.91
CA LYS A 10 7.24 -5.64 9.62
C LYS A 10 8.39 -5.34 8.65
N GLN A 11 8.69 -6.26 7.74
CA GLN A 11 9.73 -6.07 6.72
C GLN A 11 9.49 -4.81 5.88
N MET A 12 8.24 -4.52 5.53
CA MET A 12 7.88 -3.32 4.79
C MET A 12 8.17 -2.04 5.59
N ARG A 13 7.82 -2.02 6.89
CA ARG A 13 8.16 -0.91 7.79
C ARG A 13 9.68 -0.74 7.92
N ASP A 14 10.41 -1.83 8.14
CA ASP A 14 11.87 -1.81 8.25
C ASP A 14 12.51 -1.20 6.98
N VAL A 15 11.97 -1.50 5.79
CA VAL A 15 12.40 -0.88 4.53
C VAL A 15 12.05 0.61 4.47
N LEU A 16 10.83 1.01 4.85
CA LEU A 16 10.43 2.42 4.85
C LEU A 16 11.26 3.27 5.81
N ASP A 17 11.73 2.68 6.92
CA ASP A 17 12.61 3.36 7.88
C ASP A 17 13.99 3.67 7.30
N THR A 18 14.42 2.95 6.25
CA THR A 18 15.65 3.27 5.51
C THR A 18 15.53 4.47 4.58
N TRP A 19 14.31 4.95 4.29
CA TRP A 19 14.10 6.03 3.33
C TRP A 19 14.54 7.40 3.87
N PRO A 20 14.95 8.32 2.98
CA PRO A 20 15.16 9.71 3.36
C PRO A 20 13.94 10.30 4.07
N ALA A 21 14.18 11.14 5.08
CA ALA A 21 13.13 11.64 5.95
C ALA A 21 12.01 12.39 5.19
N ALA A 22 12.33 13.05 4.07
CA ALA A 22 11.33 13.68 3.22
C ALA A 22 10.36 12.64 2.63
N ASN A 23 10.88 11.59 2.00
CA ASN A 23 10.09 10.52 1.42
C ASN A 23 9.25 9.77 2.46
N ARG A 24 9.83 9.48 3.64
CA ARG A 24 9.11 8.80 4.73
C ARG A 24 7.92 9.61 5.25
N ARG A 25 8.07 10.93 5.42
CA ARG A 25 6.95 11.81 5.83
C ARG A 25 5.87 11.87 4.76
N THR A 26 6.26 12.03 3.49
CA THR A 26 5.32 12.09 2.38
C THR A 26 4.51 10.80 2.28
N ILE A 27 5.16 9.64 2.34
CA ILE A 27 4.45 8.36 2.19
C ILE A 27 3.56 8.07 3.40
N ALA A 28 3.99 8.38 4.63
CA ALA A 28 3.16 8.22 5.82
C ALA A 28 1.87 9.05 5.73
N TYR A 29 2.00 10.36 5.48
CA TYR A 29 0.85 11.26 5.32
C TYR A 29 -0.09 10.81 4.21
N PHE A 30 0.48 10.36 3.09
CA PHE A 30 -0.29 9.88 1.95
C PHE A 30 -1.06 8.60 2.26
N LEU A 31 -0.42 7.60 2.89
CA LEU A 31 -1.06 6.34 3.27
C LEU A 31 -2.16 6.54 4.31
N GLU A 32 -1.94 7.40 5.31
CA GLU A 32 -2.98 7.81 6.27
C GLU A 32 -4.17 8.47 5.57
N HIS A 33 -3.92 9.33 4.59
CA HIS A 33 -4.99 9.93 3.80
C HIS A 33 -5.79 8.86 3.04
N LEU A 34 -5.12 7.89 2.41
CA LEU A 34 -5.81 6.79 1.73
C LEU A 34 -6.62 5.93 2.71
N ALA A 35 -6.12 5.69 3.92
CA ALA A 35 -6.88 5.00 4.97
C ALA A 35 -8.17 5.76 5.32
N ARG A 36 -8.09 7.08 5.52
CA ARG A 36 -9.28 7.92 5.75
C ARG A 36 -10.26 7.92 4.57
N VAL A 37 -9.77 7.90 3.33
CA VAL A 37 -10.64 7.76 2.14
C VAL A 37 -11.37 6.41 2.16
N ALA A 38 -10.66 5.33 2.52
CA ALA A 38 -11.24 3.99 2.61
C ALA A 38 -12.30 3.84 3.71
N GLN A 39 -12.19 4.61 4.80
CA GLN A 39 -13.21 4.64 5.87
C GLN A 39 -14.56 5.20 5.39
N HIS A 40 -14.60 5.89 4.25
CA HIS A 40 -15.81 6.47 3.65
C HIS A 40 -16.24 5.70 2.38
N ALA A 41 -15.89 4.42 2.28
CA ALA A 41 -16.17 3.58 1.11
C ALA A 41 -17.67 3.45 0.81
N GLU A 42 -18.54 3.62 1.80
CA GLU A 42 -20.00 3.61 1.64
C GLU A 42 -20.54 4.79 0.80
N ILE A 43 -19.83 5.93 0.78
CA ILE A 43 -20.21 7.11 -0.01
C ILE A 43 -19.36 7.30 -1.26
N ASN A 44 -18.07 6.93 -1.23
CA ASN A 44 -17.15 7.16 -2.35
C ASN A 44 -16.84 5.90 -3.17
N SER A 45 -17.29 4.71 -2.71
CA SER A 45 -17.05 3.41 -3.35
C SER A 45 -15.57 3.01 -3.49
N MET A 46 -14.68 3.65 -2.74
CA MET A 46 -13.23 3.43 -2.76
C MET A 46 -12.78 2.72 -1.49
N ASP A 47 -12.94 1.40 -1.45
CA ASP A 47 -12.32 0.57 -0.41
C ASP A 47 -10.78 0.50 -0.57
N VAL A 48 -10.10 -0.10 0.42
CA VAL A 48 -8.63 -0.28 0.39
C VAL A 48 -8.16 -1.01 -0.88
N ARG A 49 -8.95 -1.95 -1.40
CA ARG A 49 -8.59 -2.74 -2.58
C ARG A 49 -8.64 -1.87 -3.85
N ASN A 50 -9.67 -1.05 -4.00
CA ASN A 50 -9.82 -0.12 -5.11
C ASN A 50 -8.72 0.95 -5.07
N LEU A 51 -8.43 1.51 -3.90
CA LEU A 51 -7.32 2.45 -3.72
C LEU A 51 -5.97 1.80 -4.05
N ALA A 52 -5.74 0.57 -3.60
CA ALA A 52 -4.50 -0.15 -3.93
C ALA A 52 -4.32 -0.35 -5.44
N LYS A 53 -5.36 -0.75 -6.17
CA LYS A 53 -5.33 -0.90 -7.63
C LYS A 53 -4.95 0.38 -8.35
N VAL A 54 -5.48 1.52 -7.90
CA VAL A 54 -5.22 2.84 -8.52
C VAL A 54 -3.81 3.32 -8.20
N TRP A 55 -3.32 3.08 -6.98
CA TRP A 55 -2.11 3.71 -6.48
C TRP A 55 -0.83 2.88 -6.61
N TRP A 56 -0.91 1.55 -6.67
CA TRP A 56 0.30 0.72 -6.80
C TRP A 56 1.17 1.11 -8.01
N PRO A 57 0.64 1.46 -9.21
CA PRO A 57 1.49 1.82 -10.35
C PRO A 57 2.31 3.09 -10.08
N THR A 58 1.67 4.08 -9.46
CA THR A 58 2.28 5.38 -9.13
C THR A 58 3.30 5.27 -8.00
N LEU A 59 3.02 4.43 -7.00
CA LEU A 59 3.89 4.25 -5.83
C LEU A 59 5.16 3.47 -6.17
N PHE A 60 5.03 2.37 -6.92
CA PHE A 60 6.16 1.46 -7.16
C PHE A 60 6.86 1.68 -8.50
N ARG A 61 6.16 2.23 -9.50
CA ARG A 61 6.69 2.47 -10.87
C ARG A 61 7.52 1.28 -11.40
N PRO A 62 6.96 0.05 -11.39
CA PRO A 62 7.73 -1.12 -11.81
C PRO A 62 8.03 -1.07 -13.31
N ASN A 63 9.16 -1.64 -13.68
CA ASN A 63 9.47 -1.96 -15.07
C ASN A 63 9.17 -3.45 -15.29
N PHE A 64 8.48 -3.79 -16.38
CA PHE A 64 8.12 -5.15 -16.73
C PHE A 64 8.76 -5.54 -18.06
N ASP A 65 9.56 -6.59 -18.06
CA ASP A 65 10.26 -7.07 -19.26
C ASP A 65 9.40 -8.04 -20.09
N SER A 66 8.27 -8.51 -19.53
CA SER A 66 7.32 -9.39 -20.21
C SER A 66 5.91 -9.30 -19.62
N PHE A 67 4.90 -9.71 -20.38
CA PHE A 67 3.52 -9.82 -19.91
C PHE A 67 3.37 -10.83 -18.75
N GLU A 68 4.13 -11.91 -18.78
CA GLU A 68 4.15 -12.91 -17.70
C GLU A 68 4.69 -12.31 -16.40
N SER A 69 5.79 -11.54 -16.48
CA SER A 69 6.32 -10.82 -15.31
C SER A 69 5.30 -9.83 -14.76
N MET A 70 4.65 -9.05 -15.63
CA MET A 70 3.60 -8.12 -15.25
C MET A 70 2.47 -8.83 -14.50
N ALA A 71 1.94 -9.95 -15.03
CA ALA A 71 0.85 -10.68 -14.41
C ALA A 71 1.18 -11.15 -12.98
N VAL A 72 2.43 -11.59 -12.74
CA VAL A 72 2.90 -12.02 -11.41
C VAL A 72 3.07 -10.84 -10.45
N PHE A 73 3.61 -9.72 -10.93
CA PHE A 73 3.91 -8.57 -10.08
C PHE A 73 2.69 -7.73 -9.73
N VAL A 74 1.71 -7.60 -10.63
CA VAL A 74 0.50 -6.78 -10.39
C VAL A 74 -0.19 -7.19 -9.10
N THR A 75 -0.43 -8.50 -8.89
CA THR A 75 -1.06 -8.99 -7.66
C THR A 75 -0.23 -8.69 -6.42
N ARG A 76 1.10 -8.84 -6.50
CA ARG A 76 2.00 -8.57 -5.37
C ARG A 76 2.07 -7.09 -5.01
N LEU A 77 2.08 -6.20 -6.01
CA LEU A 77 2.13 -4.75 -5.82
C LEU A 77 0.80 -4.19 -5.32
N GLU A 78 -0.33 -4.73 -5.81
CA GLU A 78 -1.65 -4.43 -5.26
C GLU A 78 -1.68 -4.85 -3.77
N MET A 79 -1.27 -6.07 -3.44
CA MET A 79 -1.23 -6.57 -2.07
C MET A 79 -0.31 -5.74 -1.17
N ALA A 80 0.89 -5.38 -1.64
CA ALA A 80 1.81 -4.52 -0.90
C ALA A 80 1.18 -3.16 -0.56
N THR A 81 0.48 -2.56 -1.52
CA THR A 81 -0.23 -1.28 -1.30
C THR A 81 -1.36 -1.44 -0.29
N GLN A 82 -2.12 -2.54 -0.34
CA GLN A 82 -3.17 -2.80 0.66
C GLN A 82 -2.59 -2.92 2.07
N LEU A 83 -1.45 -3.61 2.23
CA LEU A 83 -0.77 -3.76 3.52
C LEU A 83 -0.28 -2.41 4.06
N LEU A 84 0.27 -1.56 3.18
CA LEU A 84 0.70 -0.21 3.53
C LEU A 84 -0.46 0.66 4.01
N ILE A 85 -1.59 0.66 3.28
CA ILE A 85 -2.77 1.45 3.65
C ILE A 85 -3.37 0.97 4.97
N ARG A 86 -3.54 -0.35 5.14
CA ARG A 86 -4.08 -0.93 6.39
C ARG A 86 -3.17 -0.70 7.59
N GLY A 87 -1.84 -0.72 7.38
CA GLY A 87 -0.87 -0.46 8.44
C GLY A 87 -0.85 0.99 8.91
N ALA A 88 -1.23 1.95 8.06
CA ALA A 88 -1.31 3.36 8.42
C ALA A 88 -2.50 3.67 9.35
N ASP A 89 -3.60 2.93 9.23
CA ASP A 89 -4.79 3.04 10.10
C ASP A 89 -4.49 2.61 11.55
N GLN A 90 -3.48 1.75 11.78
CA GLN A 90 -3.17 1.18 13.10
C GLN A 90 -2.23 2.03 13.98
N GLN A 91 -1.85 3.23 13.56
CA GLN A 91 -0.90 4.09 14.30
C GLN A 91 -1.56 5.13 15.25
N GLU A 92 -2.90 5.21 15.30
CA GLU A 92 -3.65 6.15 16.17
C GLU A 92 -4.20 5.52 17.49
N SER A 93 -3.67 4.38 17.96
CA SER A 93 -4.07 3.77 19.26
C SER A 93 -2.98 3.83 20.33
#